data_AF-A0A2U3LCD9-F1
#
_entry.id   AF-A0A2U3LCD9-F1
#
_cell.length_a   1.000
_cell.length_b   1.000
_cell.length_c   1.000
_cell.angle_alpha   90.00
_cell.angle_beta   90.00
_cell.angle_gamma   90.00
#
_symmetry.space_group_name_H-M   'P 1'
#
loop_
_entity.id
_entity.type
_entity.pdbx_description
1 polymer ?
#
loop_
_entity_poly.entity_id
_entity_poly.type
_entity_poly.pdbx_seq_one_letter_code
_entity_poly.pdbx_strand_id
1 'polypeptide(L)'
;MRDRCCIRGNVPASLLAVGSPDEVRNYCKKLIEVCAVDGGYIMDASTVISDARLENVQAMFDYVREHGGSEPLTMPDRINKDRFEPAYAQLAAILRRKISEGVYAPGAKIPSESCIGKEYGLSIMTVRQAIGVLTEQGLIDRVQGSGTFVKPFTLTGSRFDLDCVREIFQDRERTRVKMLRISLAKTDAKTAEMLKIPADNKIIVIRRLLLRDNRPAMAHEGRIRYEPGRPVVEAELSLGLFSNLFTGHGCELAKKGELSVIPAVLNDEEAGLLNYPACTPTFRLEYLVYDFHDIPFGWGWFTAAPGVLTLKTTLGLWDGGRKTEDR
;
A
#
# COMPACT_ATOMS: atom_id res chain seq x y z
N MET A 1 17.02 38.12 17.49
CA MET A 1 15.69 37.96 16.86
C MET A 1 15.82 37.99 15.35
N ARG A 2 15.81 36.82 14.70
CA ARG A 2 15.08 36.59 13.45
C ARG A 2 14.54 35.15 13.50
N ASP A 3 13.56 34.94 14.39
CA ASP A 3 12.86 33.68 14.70
C ASP A 3 11.70 33.38 13.72
N ARG A 4 11.85 33.65 12.42
CA ARG A 4 10.75 33.48 11.46
C ARG A 4 11.10 32.52 10.34
N CYS A 5 10.94 31.22 10.61
CA CYS A 5 10.88 30.21 9.56
C CYS A 5 9.45 30.16 8.99
N CYS A 6 9.27 30.56 7.73
CA CYS A 6 7.99 30.43 7.03
C CYS A 6 7.94 29.08 6.32
N ILE A 7 7.28 28.10 6.94
CA ILE A 7 7.21 26.72 6.41
C ILE A 7 6.31 26.62 5.17
N ARG A 8 5.25 27.44 5.10
CA ARG A 8 4.22 27.41 4.07
C ARG A 8 3.70 28.82 3.82
N GLY A 9 3.46 29.15 2.56
CA GLY A 9 2.72 30.34 2.21
C GLY A 9 1.99 30.16 0.89
N ASN A 10 0.88 30.86 0.79
CA ASN A 10 -0.17 30.54 -0.14
C ASN A 10 -0.31 31.62 -1.22
N VAL A 11 -0.51 31.19 -2.46
CA VAL A 11 -1.00 32.08 -3.52
C VAL A 11 -2.51 32.25 -3.30
N PRO A 12 -3.02 33.49 -3.11
CA PRO A 12 -4.43 33.72 -2.83
C PRO A 12 -5.31 33.15 -3.93
N ALA A 13 -6.38 32.47 -3.55
CA ALA A 13 -7.33 31.91 -4.51
C ALA A 13 -7.99 32.99 -5.39
N SER A 14 -8.18 34.21 -4.86
CA SER A 14 -8.63 35.35 -5.66
C SER A 14 -7.65 35.66 -6.80
N LEU A 15 -6.34 35.63 -6.53
CA LEU A 15 -5.33 35.86 -7.56
C LEU A 15 -5.32 34.74 -8.61
N LEU A 16 -5.49 33.48 -8.18
CA LEU A 16 -5.59 32.33 -9.10
C LEU A 16 -6.88 32.35 -9.93
N ALA A 17 -7.99 32.86 -9.37
CA ALA A 17 -9.30 32.89 -10.03
C ALA A 17 -9.47 34.07 -11.00
N VAL A 18 -9.02 35.28 -10.63
CA VAL A 18 -9.29 36.50 -11.41
C VAL A 18 -8.05 37.22 -11.96
N GLY A 19 -6.85 36.91 -11.45
CA GLY A 19 -5.61 37.56 -11.87
C GLY A 19 -5.08 37.11 -13.24
N SER A 20 -3.97 37.71 -13.66
CA SER A 20 -3.20 37.29 -14.84
C SER A 20 -2.02 36.37 -14.48
N PRO A 21 -1.50 35.58 -15.44
CA PRO A 21 -0.31 34.75 -15.24
C PRO A 21 0.91 35.53 -14.73
N ASP A 22 1.12 36.76 -15.21
CA ASP A 22 2.24 37.62 -14.80
C ASP A 22 2.08 38.10 -13.34
N GLU A 23 0.86 38.42 -12.92
CA GLU A 23 0.58 38.78 -11.53
C GLU A 23 0.82 37.61 -10.58
N VAL A 24 0.46 36.39 -11.01
CA VAL A 24 0.76 35.16 -10.27
C VAL A 24 2.27 34.94 -10.15
N ARG A 25 3.02 35.02 -11.26
CA ARG A 25 4.49 34.88 -11.25
C ARG A 25 5.16 35.91 -10.33
N ASN A 26 4.73 37.16 -10.39
CA ASN A 26 5.25 38.23 -9.52
C ASN A 26 4.94 37.97 -8.05
N TYR A 27 3.77 37.41 -7.74
CA TYR A 27 3.41 37.06 -6.37
C TYR A 27 4.24 35.88 -5.84
N CYS A 28 4.45 34.84 -6.66
CA CYS A 28 5.33 33.72 -6.35
C CYS A 28 6.77 34.19 -6.08
N LYS A 29 7.29 35.12 -6.91
CA LYS A 29 8.60 35.76 -6.69
C LYS A 29 8.70 36.40 -5.31
N LYS A 30 7.72 37.24 -4.98
CA LYS A 30 7.66 37.95 -3.69
C LYS A 30 7.62 36.98 -2.51
N LEU A 31 6.87 35.88 -2.63
CA LEU A 31 6.82 34.85 -1.59
C LEU A 31 8.19 34.19 -1.38
N ILE A 32 8.90 33.84 -2.45
CA ILE A 32 10.25 33.27 -2.34
C ILE A 32 11.21 34.28 -1.70
N GLU A 33 11.23 35.53 -2.18
CA GLU A 33 12.14 36.57 -1.67
C GLU A 33 11.88 36.96 -0.22
N VAL A 34 10.62 36.90 0.24
CA VAL A 34 10.24 37.33 1.60
C VAL A 34 10.22 36.16 2.58
N CYS A 35 9.78 34.98 2.15
CA CYS A 35 9.48 33.85 3.04
C CYS A 35 10.52 32.73 2.98
N ALA A 36 11.30 32.59 1.89
CA ALA A 36 12.26 31.50 1.71
C ALA A 36 13.72 31.88 2.05
N VAL A 37 13.94 33.04 2.68
CA VAL A 37 15.29 33.61 2.94
C VAL A 37 16.18 32.69 3.79
N ASP A 38 15.59 31.95 4.74
CA ASP A 38 16.33 31.19 5.76
C ASP A 38 15.99 29.67 5.78
N GLY A 39 15.31 29.13 4.77
CA GLY A 39 14.93 27.71 4.75
C GLY A 39 13.97 27.29 3.62
N GLY A 40 13.72 25.99 3.51
CA GLY A 40 12.80 25.42 2.52
C GLY A 40 11.36 25.95 2.69
N TYR A 41 10.74 26.34 1.57
CA TYR A 41 9.43 26.97 1.52
C TYR A 41 8.47 26.12 0.69
N ILE A 42 7.36 25.69 1.28
CA ILE A 42 6.29 24.96 0.57
C ILE A 42 5.31 25.98 0.00
N MET A 43 5.31 26.13 -1.32
CA MET A 43 4.33 26.97 -2.02
C MET A 43 3.05 26.18 -2.28
N ASP A 44 1.93 26.69 -1.79
CA ASP A 44 0.63 26.05 -1.93
C ASP A 44 -0.44 27.03 -2.45
N ALA A 45 -1.60 26.49 -2.82
CA ALA A 45 -2.81 27.29 -3.06
C ALA A 45 -3.66 27.27 -1.78
N SER A 46 -4.16 28.43 -1.35
CA SER A 46 -4.87 28.62 -0.07
C SER A 46 -6.14 27.76 0.13
N THR A 47 -6.65 27.12 -0.92
CA THR A 47 -7.92 26.38 -0.96
C THR A 47 -8.00 25.52 -2.23
N VAL A 48 -9.09 24.77 -2.39
CA VAL A 48 -9.43 23.94 -3.55
C VAL A 48 -9.33 24.75 -4.85
N ILE A 49 -8.60 24.20 -5.82
CA ILE A 49 -8.27 24.83 -7.11
C ILE A 49 -9.49 24.89 -8.06
N SER A 50 -10.69 24.53 -7.59
CA SER A 50 -11.89 24.37 -8.42
C SER A 50 -12.27 25.62 -9.23
N ASP A 51 -12.01 26.82 -8.69
CA ASP A 51 -12.36 28.10 -9.32
C ASP A 51 -11.14 28.84 -9.92
N ALA A 52 -9.97 28.20 -9.97
CA ALA A 52 -8.76 28.79 -10.53
C ALA A 52 -8.73 28.69 -12.06
N ARG A 53 -8.17 29.71 -12.73
CA ARG A 53 -7.88 29.62 -14.17
C ARG A 53 -6.69 28.70 -14.40
N LEU A 54 -6.81 27.78 -15.36
CA LEU A 54 -5.75 26.81 -15.68
C LEU A 54 -4.41 27.48 -15.98
N GLU A 55 -4.42 28.57 -16.75
CA GLU A 55 -3.22 29.34 -17.12
C GLU A 55 -2.51 29.94 -15.90
N ASN A 56 -3.26 30.37 -14.89
CA ASN A 56 -2.72 30.92 -13.64
C ASN A 56 -2.10 29.83 -12.77
N VAL A 57 -2.74 28.66 -12.71
CA VAL A 57 -2.20 27.48 -12.00
C VAL A 57 -0.91 27.02 -12.68
N GLN A 58 -0.89 26.93 -14.02
CA GLN A 58 0.30 26.62 -14.79
C GLN A 58 1.43 27.63 -14.54
N ALA A 59 1.12 28.93 -14.56
CA ALA A 59 2.09 29.98 -14.28
C ALA A 59 2.73 29.85 -12.88
N MET A 60 1.93 29.48 -11.88
CA MET A 60 2.42 29.17 -10.52
C MET A 60 3.37 27.95 -10.53
N PHE A 61 2.97 26.83 -11.14
CA PHE A 61 3.80 25.61 -11.20
C PHE A 61 5.10 25.83 -11.96
N ASP A 62 5.05 26.48 -13.12
CA ASP A 62 6.23 26.76 -13.94
C ASP A 62 7.19 27.68 -13.20
N TYR A 63 6.69 28.72 -12.53
CA TYR A 63 7.53 29.62 -11.77
C TYR A 63 8.25 28.91 -10.61
N VAL A 64 7.54 28.07 -9.86
CA VAL A 64 8.12 27.25 -8.78
C VAL A 64 9.14 26.25 -9.32
N ARG A 65 8.91 25.68 -10.49
CA ARG A 65 9.86 24.76 -11.12
C ARG A 65 11.13 25.48 -11.61
N GLU A 66 10.99 26.69 -12.15
CA GLU A 66 12.10 27.51 -12.65
C GLU A 66 12.95 28.10 -11.51
N HIS A 67 12.34 28.47 -10.38
CA HIS A 67 12.98 29.26 -9.31
C HIS A 67 13.02 28.57 -7.95
N GLY A 68 12.23 27.52 -7.74
CA GLY A 68 12.37 26.63 -6.60
C GLY A 68 13.62 25.79 -6.77
N GLY A 69 14.36 25.55 -5.67
CA GLY A 69 15.62 24.80 -5.71
C GLY A 69 15.43 23.41 -6.31
N SER A 70 15.70 23.28 -7.61
CA SER A 70 15.80 22.03 -8.33
C SER A 70 17.24 21.54 -8.35
N GLU A 71 17.96 21.66 -7.23
CA GLU A 71 19.02 20.69 -7.03
C GLU A 71 18.30 19.34 -6.90
N PRO A 72 18.63 18.33 -7.74
CA PRO A 72 18.24 16.98 -7.41
C PRO A 72 18.68 16.76 -5.97
N LEU A 73 17.86 16.09 -5.16
CA LEU A 73 18.26 15.66 -3.84
C LEU A 73 19.37 14.60 -3.99
N THR A 74 20.55 14.98 -4.49
CA THR A 74 21.81 14.33 -4.19
C THR A 74 21.97 14.50 -2.70
N MET A 75 21.43 13.53 -1.95
CA MET A 75 21.64 13.42 -0.53
C MET A 75 23.16 13.45 -0.32
N PRO A 76 23.71 14.47 0.36
CA PRO A 76 25.13 14.57 0.54
C PRO A 76 25.63 13.29 1.25
N ASP A 77 26.80 12.78 0.88
CA ASP A 77 27.51 11.71 1.62
C ASP A 77 27.94 12.15 3.04
N ARG A 78 27.35 13.22 3.57
CA ARG A 78 27.68 13.85 4.83
C ARG A 78 26.42 14.12 5.61
N ILE A 79 26.46 13.84 6.90
CA ILE A 79 25.38 14.15 7.81
C ILE A 79 25.31 15.66 8.00
N ASN A 80 24.14 16.25 7.73
CA ASN A 80 23.87 17.65 7.99
C ASN A 80 22.94 17.77 9.21
N LYS A 81 23.48 18.27 10.33
CA LYS A 81 22.74 18.42 11.59
C LYS A 81 21.73 19.57 11.57
N ASP A 82 21.82 20.46 10.60
CA ASP A 82 20.94 21.62 10.45
C ASP A 82 19.69 21.28 9.61
N ARG A 83 19.65 20.08 9.00
CA ARG A 83 18.43 19.56 8.36
C ARG A 83 17.43 19.07 9.40
N PHE A 84 16.15 19.24 9.09
CA PHE A 84 15.03 18.75 9.91
C PHE A 84 15.04 17.22 10.10
N GLU A 85 15.60 16.49 9.13
CA GLU A 85 15.68 15.03 9.18
C GLU A 85 16.71 14.56 10.24
N PRO A 86 16.34 13.64 11.16
CA PRO A 86 17.27 13.15 12.17
C PRO A 86 18.54 12.50 11.59
N ALA A 87 19.67 12.65 12.28
CA ALA A 87 20.97 12.14 11.83
C ALA A 87 20.99 10.62 11.55
N TYR A 88 20.22 9.82 12.30
CA TYR A 88 20.13 8.37 12.05
C TYR A 88 19.39 8.06 10.73
N ALA A 89 18.38 8.86 10.37
CA ALA A 89 17.60 8.68 9.16
C ALA A 89 18.44 9.07 7.92
N GLN A 90 19.19 10.16 8.01
CA GLN A 90 20.18 10.55 7.00
C GLN A 90 21.23 9.46 6.78
N LEU A 91 21.80 8.90 7.86
CA LEU A 91 22.76 7.81 7.77
C LEU A 91 22.14 6.55 7.13
N ALA A 92 20.91 6.20 7.49
CA ALA A 92 20.20 5.07 6.89
C ALA A 92 19.97 5.29 5.39
N ALA A 93 19.63 6.51 4.96
CA ALA A 93 19.49 6.85 3.54
C ALA A 93 20.81 6.73 2.77
N ILE A 94 21.91 7.25 3.33
CA ILE A 94 23.26 7.13 2.74
C ILE A 94 23.65 5.65 2.59
N LEU A 95 23.50 4.85 3.66
CA LEU A 95 23.84 3.44 3.63
C LEU A 95 22.95 2.67 2.65
N ARG A 96 21.65 2.96 2.58
CA ARG A 96 20.73 2.35 1.61
C ARG A 96 21.21 2.61 0.18
N ARG A 97 21.55 3.86 -0.13
CA ARG A 97 22.09 4.24 -1.45
C ARG A 97 23.39 3.48 -1.76
N LYS A 98 24.33 3.41 -0.81
CA LYS A 98 25.57 2.65 -1.01
C LYS A 98 25.32 1.16 -1.29
N ILE A 99 24.27 0.58 -0.71
CA ILE A 99 23.90 -0.81 -1.02
C ILE A 99 23.24 -0.88 -2.42
N SER A 100 22.36 0.05 -2.78
CA SER A 100 21.68 0.05 -4.10
C SER A 100 22.65 0.32 -5.26
N GLU A 101 23.63 1.19 -5.06
CA GLU A 101 24.74 1.46 -5.99
C GLU A 101 25.77 0.32 -6.05
N GLY A 102 25.64 -0.70 -5.20
CA GLY A 102 26.53 -1.87 -5.18
C GLY A 102 27.89 -1.63 -4.50
N VAL A 103 28.10 -0.48 -3.84
CA VAL A 103 29.29 -0.22 -3.00
C VAL A 103 29.41 -1.28 -1.91
N TYR A 104 28.27 -1.71 -1.35
CA TYR A 104 28.17 -2.90 -0.52
C TYR A 104 27.36 -3.97 -1.25
N ALA A 105 28.06 -4.92 -1.86
CA ALA A 105 27.43 -6.03 -2.58
C ALA A 105 26.60 -6.93 -1.64
N PRO A 106 25.57 -7.63 -2.14
CA PRO A 106 24.83 -8.63 -1.37
C PRO A 106 25.78 -9.68 -0.76
N GLY A 107 25.62 -9.99 0.52
CA GLY A 107 26.52 -10.86 1.28
C GLY A 107 27.80 -10.19 1.78
N ALA A 108 28.12 -8.96 1.34
CA ALA A 108 29.29 -8.23 1.81
C ALA A 108 29.10 -7.72 3.24
N LYS A 109 30.19 -7.69 4.00
CA LYS A 109 30.24 -7.11 5.35
C LYS A 109 30.32 -5.59 5.27
N ILE A 110 29.39 -4.88 5.89
CA ILE A 110 29.47 -3.41 6.02
C ILE A 110 30.46 -3.03 7.14
N PRO A 111 31.01 -1.80 7.14
CA PRO A 111 31.91 -1.34 8.20
C PRO A 111 31.26 -1.46 9.59
N SER A 112 32.09 -1.67 10.63
CA SER A 112 31.59 -1.78 12.00
C SER A 112 30.89 -0.50 12.46
N GLU A 113 29.98 -0.61 13.43
CA GLU A 113 29.27 0.55 14.02
C GLU A 113 30.23 1.64 14.49
N SER A 114 31.36 1.25 15.08
CA SER A 114 32.42 2.17 15.51
C SER A 114 33.14 2.84 14.34
N CYS A 115 33.36 2.14 13.22
CA CYS A 115 33.94 2.73 12.03
C CYS A 115 32.98 3.74 11.38
N ILE A 116 31.71 3.37 11.24
CA ILE A 116 30.67 4.26 10.69
C ILE A 116 30.52 5.49 11.59
N GLY A 117 30.50 5.32 12.93
CA GLY A 117 30.43 6.43 13.87
C GLY A 117 31.60 7.42 13.71
N LYS A 118 32.82 6.92 13.50
CA LYS A 118 33.99 7.76 13.22
C LYS A 118 33.92 8.46 11.87
N GLU A 119 33.51 7.75 10.82
CA GLU A 119 33.42 8.28 9.45
C GLU A 119 32.41 9.42 9.34
N TYR A 120 31.25 9.28 9.96
CA TYR A 120 30.14 10.25 9.86
C TYR A 120 30.03 11.19 11.08
N GLY A 121 30.93 11.09 12.06
CA GLY A 121 30.92 11.92 13.26
C GLY A 121 29.68 11.73 14.14
N LEU A 122 29.19 10.50 14.24
CA LEU A 122 27.97 10.12 14.94
C LEU A 122 28.24 9.25 16.17
N SER A 123 27.35 9.35 17.16
CA SER A 123 27.38 8.46 18.32
C SER A 123 27.08 7.02 17.89
N ILE A 124 27.66 6.04 18.59
CA ILE A 124 27.40 4.60 18.33
C ILE A 124 25.89 4.30 18.44
N MET A 125 25.17 4.95 19.35
CA MET A 125 23.72 4.79 19.49
C MET A 125 22.95 5.26 18.25
N THR A 126 23.34 6.38 17.66
CA THR A 126 22.76 6.91 16.41
C THR A 126 23.04 5.96 15.24
N VAL A 127 24.25 5.41 15.16
CA VAL A 127 24.60 4.41 14.13
C VAL A 127 23.80 3.13 14.31
N ARG A 128 23.67 2.64 15.54
CA ARG A 128 22.84 1.46 15.88
C ARG A 128 21.40 1.64 15.47
N GLN A 129 20.86 2.84 15.64
CA GLN A 129 19.51 3.18 15.22
C GLN A 129 19.38 3.15 13.69
N ALA A 130 20.33 3.74 12.95
CA ALA A 130 20.35 3.69 11.49
C ALA A 130 20.45 2.25 10.94
N ILE A 131 21.33 1.44 11.52
CA ILE A 131 21.43 0.00 11.19
C ILE A 131 20.13 -0.72 11.55
N GLY A 132 19.49 -0.39 12.67
CA GLY A 132 18.19 -0.94 13.06
C GLY A 132 17.12 -0.71 11.99
N VAL A 133 17.02 0.52 11.47
CA VAL A 133 16.12 0.86 10.34
C VAL A 133 16.40 -0.01 9.12
N LEU A 134 17.66 -0.21 8.75
CA LEU A 134 18.03 -1.03 7.59
C LEU A 134 17.79 -2.54 7.83
N THR A 135 17.92 -3.01 9.07
CA THR A 135 17.57 -4.38 9.46
C THR A 135 16.06 -4.61 9.40
N GLU A 136 15.25 -3.67 9.92
CA GLU A 136 13.78 -3.71 9.81
C GLU A 136 13.30 -3.71 8.35
N GLN A 137 13.98 -2.95 7.49
CA GLN A 137 13.75 -2.94 6.05
C GLN A 137 14.23 -4.21 5.33
N GLY A 138 14.88 -5.13 6.03
CA GLY A 138 15.38 -6.38 5.46
C GLY A 138 16.51 -6.17 4.45
N LEU A 139 17.33 -5.13 4.61
CA LEU A 139 18.47 -4.84 3.73
C LEU A 139 19.79 -5.43 4.24
N ILE A 140 19.92 -5.57 5.56
CA ILE A 140 21.12 -6.06 6.22
C ILE A 140 20.76 -6.99 7.39
N ASP A 141 21.63 -7.96 7.68
CA ASP A 141 21.55 -8.85 8.83
C ASP A 141 22.71 -8.63 9.80
N ARG A 142 22.40 -8.62 11.10
CA ARG A 142 23.40 -8.65 12.17
C ARG A 142 23.70 -10.10 12.53
N VAL A 143 24.96 -10.49 12.39
CA VAL A 143 25.46 -11.79 12.84
C VAL A 143 26.28 -11.56 14.09
N GLN A 144 25.80 -12.06 15.23
CA GLN A 144 26.46 -11.91 16.53
C GLN A 144 27.92 -12.39 16.45
N GLY A 145 28.87 -11.55 16.89
CA GLY A 145 30.31 -11.84 16.84
C GLY A 145 30.98 -11.66 15.46
N SER A 146 30.21 -11.65 14.37
CA SER A 146 30.76 -11.60 13.00
C SER A 146 30.57 -10.25 12.31
N GLY A 147 29.62 -9.43 12.76
CA GLY A 147 29.36 -8.08 12.23
C GLY A 147 28.03 -7.99 11.48
N THR A 148 27.90 -6.98 10.62
CA THR A 148 26.68 -6.70 9.87
C THR A 148 26.93 -6.92 8.39
N PHE A 149 26.04 -7.63 7.71
CA PHE A 149 26.18 -8.05 6.31
C PHE A 149 24.97 -7.59 5.49
N VAL A 150 25.19 -7.24 4.22
CA VAL A 150 24.09 -7.00 3.28
C VAL A 150 23.37 -8.32 3.02
N LYS A 151 22.03 -8.32 3.09
CA LYS A 151 21.26 -9.52 2.82
C LYS A 151 21.44 -9.96 1.36
N PRO A 152 21.86 -11.22 1.10
CA PRO A 152 21.79 -11.78 -0.24
C PRO A 152 20.34 -11.86 -0.71
N PHE A 153 20.11 -11.60 -2.00
CA PHE A 153 18.77 -11.77 -2.59
C PHE A 153 18.41 -13.25 -2.57
N THR A 154 17.49 -13.62 -1.67
CA THR A 154 16.95 -14.98 -1.58
C THR A 154 15.44 -14.91 -1.67
N LEU A 155 14.83 -15.89 -2.35
CA LEU A 155 13.37 -16.06 -2.39
C LEU A 155 12.79 -16.43 -1.01
N THR A 156 13.66 -16.81 -0.06
CA THR A 156 13.29 -17.21 1.29
C THR A 156 12.63 -16.05 2.04
N GLY A 157 11.32 -16.16 2.28
CA GLY A 157 10.53 -15.12 2.96
C GLY A 157 9.97 -14.03 2.05
N SER A 158 10.03 -14.19 0.72
CA SER A 158 9.37 -13.27 -0.22
C SER A 158 7.87 -13.27 0.01
N ARG A 159 7.29 -12.09 0.25
CA ARG A 159 5.84 -11.90 0.32
C ARG A 159 5.35 -11.55 -1.07
N PHE A 160 4.53 -12.42 -1.65
CA PHE A 160 3.82 -12.07 -2.88
C PHE A 160 2.80 -10.99 -2.57
N ASP A 161 2.78 -9.96 -3.40
CA ASP A 161 1.80 -8.90 -3.29
C ASP A 161 0.45 -9.37 -3.86
N LEU A 162 -0.61 -9.08 -3.11
CA LEU A 162 -1.99 -9.30 -3.51
C LEU A 162 -2.65 -7.97 -3.92
N ASP A 163 -1.87 -6.99 -4.37
CA ASP A 163 -2.30 -5.70 -4.92
C ASP A 163 -3.47 -5.84 -5.91
N CYS A 164 -3.39 -6.79 -6.85
CA CYS A 164 -4.45 -7.05 -7.82
C CYS A 164 -5.79 -7.43 -7.15
N VAL A 165 -5.74 -8.21 -6.07
CA VAL A 165 -6.92 -8.55 -5.25
C VAL A 165 -7.40 -7.29 -4.55
N ARG A 166 -6.50 -6.61 -3.85
CA ARG A 166 -6.83 -5.42 -3.06
C ARG A 166 -7.54 -4.36 -3.91
N GLU A 167 -7.05 -4.09 -5.12
CA GLU A 167 -7.69 -3.16 -6.06
C GLU A 167 -9.13 -3.55 -6.41
N ILE A 168 -9.39 -4.83 -6.67
CA ILE A 168 -10.76 -5.31 -6.97
C ILE A 168 -11.70 -5.01 -5.81
N PHE A 169 -11.23 -5.14 -4.56
CA PHE A 169 -12.08 -4.91 -3.38
C PHE A 169 -12.14 -3.45 -2.92
N GLN A 170 -11.19 -2.61 -3.33
CA GLN A 170 -11.10 -1.20 -2.93
C GLN A 170 -11.69 -0.23 -3.95
N ASP A 171 -11.52 -0.50 -5.24
CA ASP A 171 -11.97 0.37 -6.32
C ASP A 171 -13.47 0.16 -6.59
N ARG A 172 -14.31 0.89 -5.85
CA ARG A 172 -15.78 0.84 -5.99
C ARG A 172 -16.30 1.49 -7.27
N GLU A 173 -15.50 2.31 -7.96
CA GLU A 173 -15.92 2.92 -9.21
C GLU A 173 -15.83 1.92 -10.36
N ARG A 174 -14.75 1.14 -10.37
CA ARG A 174 -14.50 0.12 -11.41
C ARG A 174 -15.07 -1.23 -11.06
N THR A 175 -15.27 -1.54 -9.78
CA THR A 175 -15.80 -2.83 -9.33
C THR A 175 -17.27 -2.75 -8.93
N ARG A 176 -18.10 -3.54 -9.61
CA ARG A 176 -19.52 -3.74 -9.31
C ARG A 176 -19.77 -5.14 -8.81
N VAL A 177 -20.68 -5.27 -7.85
CA VAL A 177 -21.08 -6.56 -7.29
C VAL A 177 -22.47 -6.89 -7.79
N LYS A 178 -22.60 -8.02 -8.46
CA LYS A 178 -23.89 -8.59 -8.82
C LYS A 178 -24.22 -9.72 -7.86
N MET A 179 -25.25 -9.52 -7.05
CA MET A 179 -25.77 -10.53 -6.15
C MET A 179 -26.49 -11.61 -6.98
N LEU A 180 -25.99 -12.85 -7.01
CA LEU A 180 -26.61 -13.94 -7.77
C LEU A 180 -27.64 -14.68 -6.92
N ARG A 181 -27.28 -15.04 -5.69
CA ARG A 181 -28.15 -15.79 -4.78
C ARG A 181 -27.77 -15.58 -3.32
N ILE A 182 -28.77 -15.45 -2.47
CA ILE A 182 -28.65 -15.62 -1.02
C ILE A 182 -29.68 -16.66 -0.62
N SER A 183 -29.26 -17.68 0.13
CA SER A 183 -30.17 -18.71 0.62
C SER A 183 -29.73 -19.28 1.95
N LEU A 184 -30.69 -19.70 2.77
CA LEU A 184 -30.43 -20.50 3.95
C LEU A 184 -30.27 -21.97 3.53
N ALA A 185 -29.20 -22.61 3.98
CA ALA A 185 -28.93 -24.02 3.73
C ALA A 185 -28.52 -24.72 5.04
N LYS A 186 -28.41 -26.05 4.98
CA LYS A 186 -27.85 -26.89 6.04
C LYS A 186 -26.37 -27.14 5.76
N THR A 187 -25.55 -27.26 6.80
CA THR A 187 -24.13 -27.57 6.64
C THR A 187 -23.90 -28.95 6.04
N ASP A 188 -23.10 -29.01 4.98
CA ASP A 188 -22.46 -30.25 4.55
C ASP A 188 -21.27 -30.59 5.48
N ALA A 189 -20.71 -31.80 5.34
CA ALA A 189 -19.62 -32.27 6.20
C ALA A 189 -18.40 -31.33 6.18
N LYS A 190 -18.02 -30.84 4.99
CA LYS A 190 -16.87 -29.94 4.83
C LYS A 190 -17.11 -28.58 5.49
N THR A 191 -18.30 -28.01 5.33
CA THR A 191 -18.68 -26.73 5.94
C THR A 191 -18.76 -26.85 7.46
N ALA A 192 -19.32 -27.96 7.96
CA ALA A 192 -19.39 -28.25 9.39
C ALA A 192 -18.00 -28.30 10.03
N GLU A 193 -17.05 -28.97 9.37
CA GLU A 193 -15.65 -29.01 9.78
C GLU A 193 -14.99 -27.62 9.77
N MET A 194 -15.06 -26.91 8.64
CA MET A 194 -14.41 -25.60 8.49
C MET A 194 -14.96 -24.54 9.46
N LEU A 195 -16.29 -24.52 9.66
CA LEU A 195 -16.95 -23.58 10.57
C LEU A 195 -17.04 -24.09 12.02
N LYS A 196 -16.51 -25.27 12.33
CA LYS A 196 -16.56 -25.91 13.66
C LYS A 196 -17.97 -25.89 14.26
N ILE A 197 -18.97 -26.22 13.44
CA ILE A 197 -20.38 -26.33 13.84
C ILE A 197 -20.89 -27.74 13.53
N PRO A 198 -21.85 -28.27 14.30
CA PRO A 198 -22.44 -29.56 13.99
C PRO A 198 -23.02 -29.63 12.57
N ALA A 199 -22.98 -30.80 11.97
CA ALA A 199 -23.70 -31.07 10.73
C ALA A 199 -25.19 -30.73 10.88
N ASP A 200 -25.85 -30.38 9.78
CA ASP A 200 -27.26 -29.98 9.74
C ASP A 200 -27.61 -28.62 10.40
N ASN A 201 -26.60 -27.83 10.79
CA ASN A 201 -26.81 -26.46 11.23
C ASN A 201 -27.16 -25.51 10.08
N LYS A 202 -27.91 -24.46 10.40
CA LYS A 202 -28.27 -23.42 9.44
C LYS A 202 -27.05 -22.56 9.09
N ILE A 203 -26.84 -22.37 7.79
CA ILE A 203 -25.86 -21.44 7.22
C ILE A 203 -26.53 -20.57 6.17
N ILE A 204 -25.97 -19.37 6.00
CA ILE A 204 -26.30 -18.49 4.91
C ILE A 204 -25.28 -18.75 3.80
N VAL A 205 -25.77 -19.13 2.62
CA VAL A 205 -24.98 -19.30 1.41
C VAL A 205 -25.19 -18.09 0.52
N ILE A 206 -24.09 -17.47 0.12
CA ILE A 206 -24.04 -16.26 -0.68
C ILE A 206 -23.26 -16.57 -1.95
N ARG A 207 -23.84 -16.26 -3.11
CA ARG A 207 -23.16 -16.36 -4.41
C ARG A 207 -23.17 -15.02 -5.12
N ARG A 208 -22.00 -14.48 -5.46
CA ARG A 208 -21.86 -13.16 -6.12
C ARG A 208 -20.99 -13.26 -7.36
N LEU A 209 -21.19 -12.31 -8.26
CA LEU A 209 -20.27 -12.06 -9.36
C LEU A 209 -19.71 -10.65 -9.20
N LEU A 210 -18.39 -10.54 -9.11
CA LEU A 210 -17.69 -9.26 -9.13
C LEU A 210 -17.35 -8.94 -10.58
N LEU A 211 -17.74 -7.76 -11.02
CA LEU A 211 -17.43 -7.23 -12.34
C LEU A 211 -16.44 -6.08 -12.19
N ARG A 212 -15.31 -6.13 -12.90
CA ARG A 212 -14.37 -5.00 -13.02
C ARG A 212 -14.50 -4.41 -14.42
N ASP A 213 -14.71 -3.10 -14.52
CA ASP A 213 -14.97 -2.41 -15.78
C ASP A 213 -16.06 -3.11 -16.63
N ASN A 214 -17.16 -3.52 -15.96
CA ASN A 214 -18.28 -4.29 -16.51
C ASN A 214 -17.95 -5.69 -17.08
N ARG A 215 -16.76 -6.24 -16.82
CA ARG A 215 -16.38 -7.61 -17.20
C ARG A 215 -16.32 -8.53 -15.97
N PRO A 216 -16.77 -9.80 -16.07
CA PRO A 216 -16.63 -10.76 -14.97
C PRO A 216 -15.17 -10.89 -14.52
N ALA A 217 -14.92 -10.59 -13.24
CA ALA A 217 -13.58 -10.63 -12.65
C ALA A 217 -13.43 -11.77 -11.65
N MET A 218 -14.43 -11.97 -10.78
CA MET A 218 -14.41 -13.05 -9.79
C MET A 218 -15.82 -13.58 -9.52
N ALA A 219 -15.95 -14.91 -9.43
CA ALA A 219 -17.14 -15.57 -8.91
C ALA A 219 -16.90 -15.89 -7.44
N HIS A 220 -17.84 -15.53 -6.57
CA HIS A 220 -17.74 -15.68 -5.13
C HIS A 220 -18.76 -16.66 -4.62
N GLU A 221 -18.34 -17.58 -3.76
CA GLU A 221 -19.22 -18.39 -2.93
C GLU A 221 -18.80 -18.29 -1.46
N GLY A 222 -19.68 -17.76 -0.63
CA GLY A 222 -19.48 -17.61 0.81
C GLY A 222 -20.51 -18.41 1.60
N ARG A 223 -20.06 -19.02 2.70
CA ARG A 223 -20.87 -19.72 3.69
C ARG A 223 -20.65 -19.09 5.04
N ILE A 224 -21.74 -18.74 5.71
CA ILE A 224 -21.68 -18.02 6.97
C ILE A 224 -22.62 -18.66 7.97
N ARG A 225 -22.15 -18.81 9.20
CA ARG A 225 -22.97 -19.33 10.30
C ARG A 225 -24.21 -18.46 10.48
N TYR A 226 -25.37 -19.09 10.48
CA TYR A 226 -26.62 -18.38 10.77
C TYR A 226 -26.76 -18.20 12.28
N GLU A 227 -26.86 -16.95 12.73
CA GLU A 227 -27.14 -16.59 14.12
C GLU A 227 -28.39 -15.71 14.18
N PRO A 228 -29.46 -16.16 14.86
CA PRO A 228 -30.65 -15.33 15.06
C PRO A 228 -30.28 -14.00 15.74
N GLY A 229 -30.76 -12.88 15.17
CA GLY A 229 -30.56 -11.54 15.76
C GLY A 229 -29.22 -10.89 15.47
N ARG A 230 -28.32 -11.53 14.71
CA ARG A 230 -27.06 -10.93 14.27
C ARG A 230 -27.21 -10.36 12.85
N PRO A 231 -26.84 -9.09 12.59
CA PRO A 231 -27.02 -8.43 11.29
C PRO A 231 -25.95 -8.85 10.26
N VAL A 232 -25.64 -10.16 10.22
CA VAL A 232 -24.59 -10.72 9.37
C VAL A 232 -24.98 -10.59 7.90
N VAL A 233 -26.27 -10.73 7.58
CA VAL A 233 -26.78 -10.59 6.22
C VAL A 233 -26.66 -9.14 5.75
N GLU A 234 -27.07 -8.15 6.53
CA GLU A 234 -26.94 -6.74 6.13
C GLU A 234 -25.46 -6.30 6.03
N ALA A 235 -24.61 -6.74 6.95
CA ALA A 235 -23.17 -6.46 6.92
C ALA A 235 -22.45 -7.14 5.73
N GLU A 236 -22.96 -8.28 5.26
CA GLU A 236 -22.46 -9.00 4.08
C GLU A 236 -23.05 -8.51 2.76
N LEU A 237 -24.28 -8.01 2.73
CA LEU A 237 -24.95 -7.61 1.49
C LEU A 237 -24.13 -6.57 0.70
N SER A 238 -23.33 -5.79 1.42
CA SER A 238 -22.23 -4.99 0.91
C SER A 238 -20.93 -5.81 0.98
N LEU A 239 -20.00 -5.67 0.03
CA LEU A 239 -18.63 -6.29 0.07
C LEU A 239 -17.89 -6.23 1.43
N GLY A 240 -18.38 -5.41 2.37
CA GLY A 240 -17.98 -5.20 3.76
C GLY A 240 -17.09 -6.28 4.35
N LEU A 241 -17.62 -7.42 4.76
CA LEU A 241 -16.87 -8.44 5.50
C LEU A 241 -15.57 -8.90 4.84
N PHE A 242 -15.58 -9.10 3.51
CA PHE A 242 -14.35 -9.47 2.79
C PHE A 242 -13.52 -8.26 2.41
N SER A 243 -14.11 -7.16 1.91
CA SER A 243 -13.37 -5.93 1.61
C SER A 243 -12.62 -5.39 2.83
N ASN A 244 -13.16 -5.59 4.04
CA ASN A 244 -12.53 -5.22 5.30
C ASN A 244 -11.26 -6.03 5.59
N LEU A 245 -11.16 -7.29 5.13
CA LEU A 245 -9.92 -8.07 5.19
C LEU A 245 -8.79 -7.43 4.38
N PHE A 246 -9.11 -6.72 3.28
CA PHE A 246 -8.12 -6.09 2.39
C PHE A 246 -7.94 -4.60 2.62
N THR A 247 -8.89 -3.93 3.27
CA THR A 247 -8.87 -2.47 3.47
C THR A 247 -8.41 -2.05 4.86
N GLY A 248 -8.29 -2.99 5.81
CA GLY A 248 -7.87 -2.69 7.18
C GLY A 248 -8.85 -1.81 7.98
N HIS A 249 -10.01 -1.49 7.40
CA HIS A 249 -11.07 -0.80 8.12
C HIS A 249 -11.73 -1.83 9.04
N GLY A 250 -11.76 -1.53 10.34
CA GLY A 250 -12.21 -2.45 11.38
C GLY A 250 -13.54 -3.12 11.02
N CYS A 251 -13.54 -4.45 10.97
CA CYS A 251 -14.76 -5.22 10.82
C CYS A 251 -15.38 -5.40 12.21
N GLU A 252 -16.60 -4.94 12.43
CA GLU A 252 -17.32 -5.15 13.71
C GLU A 252 -17.55 -6.62 14.03
N LEU A 253 -17.43 -7.50 13.02
CA LEU A 253 -17.76 -8.92 13.12
C LEU A 253 -16.54 -9.84 13.11
N ALA A 254 -15.39 -9.41 12.57
CA ALA A 254 -14.22 -10.25 12.35
C ALA A 254 -12.98 -9.71 13.05
N LYS A 255 -12.36 -10.56 13.89
CA LYS A 255 -11.09 -10.27 14.60
C LYS A 255 -9.87 -10.59 13.74
N LYS A 256 -9.93 -11.70 13.00
CA LYS A 256 -8.83 -12.21 12.17
C LYS A 256 -9.38 -13.08 11.04
N GLY A 257 -8.57 -13.30 10.02
CA GLY A 257 -8.88 -14.23 8.94
C GLY A 257 -7.62 -14.87 8.38
N GLU A 258 -7.83 -16.02 7.75
CA GLU A 258 -6.83 -16.74 6.97
C GLU A 258 -7.21 -16.65 5.49
N LEU A 259 -6.22 -16.48 4.62
CA LEU A 259 -6.40 -16.39 3.18
C LEU A 259 -5.37 -17.29 2.49
N SER A 260 -5.85 -18.16 1.62
CA SER A 260 -5.06 -19.12 0.86
C SER A 260 -5.28 -18.90 -0.62
N VAL A 261 -4.20 -18.84 -1.40
CA VAL A 261 -4.27 -18.80 -2.87
C VAL A 261 -3.90 -20.17 -3.39
N ILE A 262 -4.83 -20.80 -4.12
CA ILE A 262 -4.73 -22.20 -4.53
C ILE A 262 -4.96 -22.28 -6.05
N PRO A 263 -4.15 -23.04 -6.81
CA PRO A 263 -4.47 -23.32 -8.20
C PRO A 263 -5.79 -24.10 -8.30
N ALA A 264 -6.61 -23.77 -9.29
CA ALA A 264 -7.90 -24.39 -9.53
C ALA A 264 -8.18 -24.51 -11.03
N VAL A 265 -9.25 -25.24 -11.37
CA VAL A 265 -9.84 -25.29 -12.71
C VAL A 265 -11.30 -24.87 -12.62
N LEU A 266 -11.77 -24.12 -13.61
CA LEU A 266 -13.18 -23.70 -13.66
C LEU A 266 -14.09 -24.91 -13.83
N ASN A 267 -15.10 -25.04 -12.97
CA ASN A 267 -16.24 -25.93 -13.22
C ASN A 267 -17.23 -25.30 -14.22
N ASP A 268 -18.24 -26.05 -14.66
CA ASP A 268 -19.21 -25.58 -15.67
C ASP A 268 -19.97 -24.31 -15.23
N GLU A 269 -20.34 -24.21 -13.95
CA GLU A 269 -21.05 -23.05 -13.40
C GLU A 269 -20.15 -21.81 -13.39
N GLU A 270 -18.92 -21.94 -12.87
CA GLU A 270 -17.94 -20.86 -12.80
C GLU A 270 -17.50 -20.40 -14.19
N ALA A 271 -17.32 -21.35 -15.12
CA ALA A 271 -17.02 -21.10 -16.53
C ALA A 271 -18.10 -20.24 -17.19
N GLY A 272 -19.37 -20.60 -16.99
CA GLY A 272 -20.52 -19.83 -17.48
C GLY A 272 -20.62 -18.44 -16.86
N LEU A 273 -20.33 -18.30 -15.55
CA LEU A 273 -20.38 -17.01 -14.85
C LEU A 273 -19.25 -16.06 -15.27
N LEU A 274 -18.05 -16.60 -15.51
CA LEU A 274 -16.86 -15.84 -15.85
C LEU A 274 -16.68 -15.63 -17.37
N ASN A 275 -17.51 -16.27 -18.20
CA ASN A 275 -17.39 -16.30 -19.67
C ASN A 275 -16.07 -16.92 -20.17
N TYR A 276 -15.70 -18.07 -19.62
CA TYR A 276 -14.55 -18.87 -20.06
C TYR A 276 -14.97 -20.32 -20.32
N PRO A 277 -14.18 -21.11 -21.07
CA PRO A 277 -14.41 -22.54 -21.18
C PRO A 277 -14.29 -23.26 -19.83
N ALA A 278 -15.06 -24.33 -19.63
CA ALA A 278 -14.84 -25.26 -18.52
C ALA A 278 -13.41 -25.83 -18.54
N CYS A 279 -12.91 -26.24 -17.38
CA CYS A 279 -11.54 -26.73 -17.18
C CYS A 279 -10.44 -25.69 -17.47
N THR A 280 -10.77 -24.40 -17.64
CA THR A 280 -9.74 -23.36 -17.78
C THR A 280 -8.97 -23.22 -16.46
N PRO A 281 -7.62 -23.25 -16.47
CA PRO A 281 -6.81 -23.03 -15.28
C PRO A 281 -7.00 -21.64 -14.70
N THR A 282 -7.09 -21.55 -13.38
CA THR A 282 -7.24 -20.29 -12.66
C THR A 282 -6.66 -20.38 -11.25
N PHE A 283 -6.75 -19.29 -10.49
CA PHE A 283 -6.52 -19.27 -9.06
C PHE A 283 -7.82 -19.09 -8.30
N ARG A 284 -7.88 -19.75 -7.14
CA ARG A 284 -8.93 -19.61 -6.15
C ARG A 284 -8.36 -19.01 -4.88
N LEU A 285 -9.04 -17.98 -4.37
CA LEU A 285 -8.74 -17.38 -3.08
C LEU A 285 -9.72 -17.92 -2.06
N GLU A 286 -9.28 -18.86 -1.23
CA GLU A 286 -10.08 -19.43 -0.15
C GLU A 286 -9.80 -18.64 1.14
N TYR A 287 -10.87 -18.32 1.87
CA TYR A 287 -10.76 -17.55 3.11
C TYR A 287 -11.57 -18.18 4.24
N LEU A 288 -11.07 -18.00 5.46
CA LEU A 288 -11.74 -18.37 6.70
C LEU A 288 -11.65 -17.20 7.68
N VAL A 289 -12.77 -16.75 8.23
CA VAL A 289 -12.84 -15.60 9.14
C VAL A 289 -13.36 -16.00 10.52
N TYR A 290 -12.75 -15.38 11.53
CA TYR A 290 -13.00 -15.65 12.95
C TYR A 290 -13.57 -14.41 13.64
N ASP A 291 -14.52 -14.63 14.54
CA ASP A 291 -15.09 -13.59 15.38
C ASP A 291 -14.15 -13.25 16.56
N PHE A 292 -14.58 -12.32 17.42
CA PHE A 292 -13.80 -11.88 18.58
C PHE A 292 -13.60 -12.95 19.66
N HIS A 293 -14.36 -14.05 19.61
CA HIS A 293 -14.21 -15.21 20.48
C HIS A 293 -13.35 -16.31 19.84
N ASP A 294 -12.66 -16.01 18.73
CA ASP A 294 -11.86 -16.95 17.95
C ASP A 294 -12.66 -18.12 17.37
N ILE A 295 -13.97 -17.95 17.15
CA ILE A 295 -14.83 -18.95 16.54
C ILE A 295 -14.98 -18.65 15.04
N PRO A 296 -14.73 -19.63 14.14
CA PRO A 296 -14.94 -19.41 12.72
C PRO A 296 -16.42 -19.21 12.43
N PHE A 297 -16.76 -18.13 11.72
CA PHE A 297 -18.15 -17.81 11.39
C PHE A 297 -18.38 -17.67 9.89
N GLY A 298 -17.33 -17.46 9.08
CA GLY A 298 -17.44 -17.34 7.63
C GLY A 298 -16.33 -18.09 6.92
N TRP A 299 -16.70 -18.86 5.90
CA TRP A 299 -15.78 -19.61 5.05
C TRP A 299 -16.26 -19.52 3.60
N GLY A 300 -15.35 -19.30 2.66
CA GLY A 300 -15.73 -19.18 1.26
C GLY A 300 -14.54 -19.03 0.35
N TRP A 301 -14.83 -18.81 -0.93
CA TRP A 301 -13.80 -18.60 -1.91
C TRP A 301 -14.22 -17.67 -3.04
N PHE A 302 -13.22 -17.06 -3.65
CA PHE A 302 -13.32 -16.35 -4.92
C PHE A 302 -12.58 -17.15 -5.99
N THR A 303 -13.28 -17.50 -7.05
CA THR A 303 -12.67 -18.05 -8.27
C THR A 303 -12.43 -16.90 -9.23
N ALA A 304 -11.16 -16.61 -9.53
CA ALA A 304 -10.80 -15.51 -10.40
C ALA A 304 -11.02 -15.86 -11.88
N ALA A 305 -11.35 -14.88 -12.71
CA ALA A 305 -11.19 -15.04 -14.14
C ALA A 305 -9.69 -15.18 -14.47
N PRO A 306 -9.32 -16.01 -15.47
CA PRO A 306 -7.93 -16.13 -15.92
C PRO A 306 -7.26 -14.78 -16.18
N GLY A 307 -6.08 -14.57 -15.61
CA GLY A 307 -5.31 -13.33 -15.73
C GLY A 307 -5.69 -12.22 -14.75
N VAL A 308 -6.80 -12.34 -14.02
CA VAL A 308 -7.21 -11.34 -13.00
C VAL A 308 -6.36 -11.43 -11.74
N LEU A 309 -6.02 -12.65 -11.31
CA LEU A 309 -5.12 -12.85 -10.17
C LEU A 309 -3.70 -13.12 -10.65
N THR A 310 -2.77 -12.26 -10.26
CA THR A 310 -1.33 -12.45 -10.48
C THR A 310 -0.56 -12.30 -9.19
N LEU A 311 0.29 -13.28 -8.86
CA LEU A 311 1.22 -13.19 -7.75
C LEU A 311 2.53 -12.54 -8.23
N LYS A 312 2.78 -11.30 -7.82
CA LYS A 312 4.02 -10.57 -8.15
C LYS A 312 4.83 -10.36 -6.87
N THR A 313 6.15 -10.48 -6.95
CA THR A 313 7.07 -10.13 -5.86
C THR A 313 8.29 -9.45 -6.45
N THR A 314 8.80 -8.42 -5.78
CA THR A 314 10.07 -7.77 -6.13
C THR A 314 11.19 -8.42 -5.35
N LEU A 315 12.28 -8.77 -6.04
CA LEU A 315 13.48 -9.28 -5.41
C LEU A 315 14.56 -8.18 -5.44
N GLY A 316 15.11 -7.88 -4.27
CA GLY A 316 16.24 -6.98 -4.08
C GLY A 316 15.94 -5.52 -3.80
N LEU A 317 16.95 -4.66 -3.95
CA LEU A 317 16.85 -3.22 -3.69
C LEU A 317 16.32 -2.51 -4.92
N TRP A 318 15.12 -1.94 -4.78
CA TRP A 318 14.51 -1.08 -5.78
C TRP A 318 14.54 0.34 -5.21
N ASP A 319 15.34 1.22 -5.82
CA ASP A 319 15.29 2.64 -5.47
C ASP A 319 13.89 3.16 -5.80
N GLY A 320 13.23 3.76 -4.81
CA GLY A 320 11.83 4.17 -4.90
C GLY A 320 11.57 5.03 -6.15
N GLY A 321 10.94 4.44 -7.16
CA GLY A 321 10.73 5.16 -8.41
C GLY A 321 10.31 4.31 -9.61
N ARG A 322 9.29 3.46 -9.46
CA ARG A 322 8.21 3.19 -10.44
C ARG A 322 7.49 1.90 -10.06
N LYS A 323 6.26 2.06 -9.59
CA LYS A 323 5.19 1.15 -10.04
C LYS A 323 5.16 1.30 -11.56
N THR A 324 5.79 0.38 -12.28
CA THR A 324 5.40 0.15 -13.67
C THR A 324 3.97 -0.36 -13.60
N GLU A 325 3.03 0.55 -13.77
CA GLU A 325 1.70 0.23 -14.28
C GLU A 325 1.93 -0.44 -15.64
N ASP A 326 1.98 -1.77 -15.63
CA ASP A 326 1.87 -2.54 -16.86
C ASP A 326 0.41 -2.45 -17.34
N ARG A 327 0.30 -1.92 -18.56
CA ARG A 327 -0.90 -1.86 -19.40
C ARG A 327 -1.51 -3.22 -19.66
#